data_AF-A0A9P6P067-F1
#
_entry.id   AF-A0A9P6P067-F1
#
_cell.length_a   1.000
_cell.length_b   1.000
_cell.length_c   1.000
_cell.angle_alpha   90.00
_cell.angle_beta   90.00
_cell.angle_gamma   90.00
#
_symmetry.space_group_name_H-M   'P 1'
#
loop_
_entity.id
_entity.type
_entity.pdbx_description
1 polymer ?
#
loop_
_entity_poly.entity_id
_entity_poly.type
_entity_poly.pdbx_seq_one_letter_code
_entity_poly.pdbx_strand_id
1 'polypeptide(L)'
;KGDMLEPLIRRSLQRFNGWDLVNLPFLRGIKLPRWCTGRKLLIEGINTANGFGFKGKGAWGDFEFLKERPPNKLLIEQFGTRQDGAWFFDDHYAGSIAIKLYTDPLRVSVHEENETSSDIRKSFLKKDGVNENSSLKHVRKEFKASLEDKKIKGILRIHLEFPSVSGTRPVTRVETDRTTGEEDVMVHIDSENMDEFFYE
;
A
#
# COMPACT_ATOMS: atom_id res chain seq x y z
N LYS A 1 -8.46 -17.48 -2.20
CA LYS A 1 -7.54 -16.43 -1.69
C LYS A 1 -6.52 -16.14 -2.78
N GLY A 2 -6.19 -14.86 -2.95
CA GLY A 2 -5.42 -14.31 -4.06
C GLY A 2 -3.93 -14.63 -4.08
N ASP A 3 -3.46 -15.50 -3.19
CA ASP A 3 -2.05 -15.76 -2.87
C ASP A 3 -1.16 -16.07 -4.10
N MET A 4 -1.73 -16.58 -5.21
CA MET A 4 -0.97 -16.84 -6.44
C MET A 4 -0.65 -15.59 -7.27
N LEU A 5 -1.50 -14.56 -7.24
CA LEU A 5 -1.31 -13.36 -8.07
C LEU A 5 -0.52 -12.27 -7.36
N GLU A 6 -0.47 -12.27 -6.02
CA GLU A 6 0.29 -11.26 -5.28
C GLU A 6 1.79 -11.25 -5.64
N PRO A 7 2.50 -12.39 -5.79
CA PRO A 7 3.89 -12.38 -6.25
C PRO A 7 4.03 -11.77 -7.65
N LEU A 8 3.07 -12.03 -8.54
CA LEU A 8 3.07 -11.47 -9.90
C LEU A 8 2.92 -9.96 -9.86
N ILE A 9 1.93 -9.44 -9.11
CA ILE A 9 1.67 -8.01 -8.95
C ILE A 9 2.89 -7.29 -8.38
N ARG A 10 3.49 -7.82 -7.31
CA ARG A 10 4.69 -7.25 -6.70
C ARG A 10 5.88 -7.23 -7.68
N ARG A 11 6.05 -8.27 -8.49
CA ARG A 11 7.09 -8.32 -9.54
C ARG A 11 6.81 -7.40 -10.72
N SER A 12 5.55 -7.22 -11.11
CA SER A 12 5.17 -6.27 -12.17
C SER A 12 5.58 -4.85 -11.80
N LEU A 13 5.44 -4.44 -10.53
CA LEU A 13 5.92 -3.13 -10.08
C LEU A 13 7.42 -2.92 -10.33
N GLN A 14 8.24 -3.96 -10.16
CA GLN A 14 9.69 -3.86 -10.40
C GLN A 14 10.02 -3.54 -11.87
N ARG A 15 9.10 -3.80 -12.82
CA ARG A 15 9.29 -3.43 -14.23
C ARG A 15 9.33 -1.91 -14.43
N PHE A 16 8.65 -1.16 -13.57
CA PHE A 16 8.67 0.29 -13.58
C PHE A 16 9.80 0.89 -12.72
N ASN A 17 10.77 0.09 -12.27
CA ASN A 17 11.91 0.61 -11.54
C ASN A 17 12.67 1.67 -12.35
N GLY A 18 12.98 2.79 -11.70
CA GLY A 18 13.66 3.94 -12.31
C GLY A 18 12.73 4.90 -13.05
N TRP A 19 11.44 4.58 -13.21
CA TRP A 19 10.45 5.47 -13.79
C TRP A 19 10.03 6.53 -12.77
N ASP A 20 9.89 7.77 -13.23
CA ASP A 20 9.30 8.82 -12.40
C ASP A 20 7.82 8.52 -12.13
N LEU A 21 7.35 8.80 -10.92
CA LEU A 21 5.96 8.54 -10.54
C LEU A 21 4.98 9.25 -11.48
N VAL A 22 5.33 10.44 -11.95
CA VAL A 22 4.52 11.22 -12.91
C VAL A 22 4.36 10.56 -14.28
N ASN A 23 5.21 9.59 -14.60
CA ASN A 23 5.25 8.90 -15.89
C ASN A 23 4.72 7.45 -15.81
N LEU A 24 4.29 6.98 -14.65
CA LEU A 24 3.73 5.63 -14.50
C LEU A 24 2.40 5.53 -15.28
N PRO A 25 2.20 4.46 -16.08
CA PRO A 25 0.99 4.32 -16.90
C PRO A 25 -0.32 4.43 -16.11
N PHE A 26 -0.41 3.73 -14.98
CA PHE A 26 -1.58 3.74 -14.09
C PHE A 26 -1.79 5.05 -13.29
N LEU A 27 -0.92 6.05 -13.48
CA LEU A 27 -1.07 7.40 -12.93
C LEU A 27 -1.36 8.45 -14.00
N ARG A 28 -1.49 8.02 -15.27
CA ARG A 28 -1.68 8.94 -16.39
C ARG A 28 -3.00 9.70 -16.29
N GLY A 29 -2.96 10.99 -16.62
CA GLY A 29 -4.15 11.84 -16.62
C GLY A 29 -4.58 12.35 -15.24
N ILE A 30 -3.87 11.99 -14.18
CA ILE A 30 -4.16 12.44 -12.81
C ILE A 30 -3.22 13.60 -12.45
N LYS A 31 -3.79 14.64 -11.86
CA LYS A 31 -3.01 15.74 -11.28
C LYS A 31 -2.39 15.28 -9.95
N LEU A 32 -1.15 14.82 -10.02
CA LEU A 32 -0.46 14.27 -8.86
C LEU A 32 -0.03 15.35 -7.84
N PRO A 33 0.05 14.99 -6.54
CA PRO A 33 0.62 15.84 -5.50
C PRO A 33 2.05 16.30 -5.82
N ARG A 34 2.45 17.43 -5.26
CA ARG A 34 3.82 17.98 -5.46
C ARG A 34 4.90 16.99 -5.03
N TRP A 35 4.65 16.21 -3.99
CA TRP A 35 5.62 15.25 -3.49
C TRP A 35 5.96 14.15 -4.51
N CYS A 36 5.07 13.83 -5.45
CA CYS A 36 5.35 12.84 -6.50
C CYS A 36 6.38 13.33 -7.54
N THR A 37 6.62 14.64 -7.64
CA THR A 37 7.53 15.21 -8.64
C THR A 37 8.97 14.83 -8.31
N GLY A 38 9.70 14.31 -9.31
CA GLY A 38 11.11 13.89 -9.19
C GLY A 38 11.33 12.62 -8.36
N ARG A 39 10.27 11.96 -7.88
CA ARG A 39 10.37 10.65 -7.22
C ARG A 39 10.25 9.55 -8.25
N LYS A 40 11.04 8.51 -8.05
CA LYS A 40 11.06 7.32 -8.88
C LYS A 40 10.51 6.13 -8.12
N LEU A 41 9.85 5.22 -8.84
CA LEU A 41 9.61 3.90 -8.29
C LEU A 41 10.94 3.14 -8.25
N LEU A 42 11.29 2.59 -7.09
CA LEU A 42 12.47 1.76 -6.95
C LEU A 42 12.22 0.67 -5.91
N ILE A 43 12.10 -0.57 -6.38
CA ILE A 43 11.88 -1.78 -5.59
C ILE A 43 12.91 -2.82 -6.06
N GLU A 44 14.05 -2.86 -5.39
CA GLU A 44 15.16 -3.77 -5.70
C GLU A 44 14.98 -5.13 -5.00
N GLY A 45 14.39 -5.13 -3.80
CA GLY A 45 14.14 -6.33 -3.02
C GLY A 45 12.67 -6.50 -2.66
N ILE A 46 12.17 -7.73 -2.72
CA ILE A 46 10.84 -8.11 -2.22
C ILE A 46 10.99 -9.28 -1.25
N ASN A 47 10.60 -9.10 0.01
CA ASN A 47 10.67 -10.17 1.01
C ASN A 47 9.82 -9.83 2.24
N THR A 48 9.64 -10.82 3.12
CA THR A 48 9.18 -10.59 4.49
C THR A 48 10.21 -9.81 5.29
N ALA A 49 9.81 -9.20 6.41
CA ALA A 49 10.73 -8.47 7.28
C ALA A 49 11.92 -9.34 7.74
N ASN A 50 11.64 -10.59 8.14
CA ASN A 50 12.67 -11.56 8.50
C ASN A 50 13.65 -11.84 7.35
N GLY A 51 13.15 -11.94 6.12
CA GLY A 51 13.98 -12.14 4.93
C GLY A 51 14.87 -10.93 4.60
N PHE A 52 14.55 -9.74 5.10
CA PHE A 52 15.41 -8.56 5.05
C PHE A 52 16.32 -8.38 6.28
N GLY A 53 16.29 -9.32 7.23
CA GLY A 53 17.15 -9.31 8.42
C GLY A 53 16.53 -8.67 9.67
N PHE A 54 15.30 -8.16 9.60
CA PHE A 54 14.58 -7.65 10.77
C PHE A 54 14.13 -8.82 11.63
N LYS A 55 14.71 -8.97 12.82
CA LYS A 55 14.43 -10.10 13.71
C LYS A 55 13.14 -9.84 14.50
N GLY A 56 12.15 -10.72 14.36
CA GLY A 56 10.93 -10.65 15.17
C GLY A 56 9.97 -11.79 14.86
N LYS A 57 9.15 -12.20 15.84
CA LYS A 57 8.06 -13.16 15.59
C LYS A 57 6.79 -12.39 15.22
N GLY A 58 6.14 -12.81 14.14
CA GLY A 58 4.87 -12.22 13.69
C GLY A 58 5.00 -10.73 13.37
N ALA A 59 4.02 -9.94 13.81
CA ALA A 59 3.90 -8.51 13.51
C ALA A 59 5.07 -7.62 13.98
N TRP A 60 5.93 -8.10 14.90
CA TRP A 60 7.10 -7.33 15.33
C TRP A 60 8.16 -7.16 14.25
N GLY A 61 8.35 -8.17 13.39
CA GLY A 61 9.28 -8.03 12.27
C GLY A 61 8.82 -6.94 11.32
N ASP A 62 7.54 -6.95 10.97
CA ASP A 62 6.92 -5.93 10.11
C ASP A 62 6.97 -4.55 10.74
N PHE A 63 6.72 -4.43 12.05
CA PHE A 63 6.87 -3.16 12.76
C PHE A 63 8.28 -2.59 12.62
N GLU A 64 9.33 -3.39 12.86
CA GLU A 64 10.71 -2.91 12.73
C GLU A 64 11.00 -2.48 11.29
N PHE A 65 10.50 -3.21 10.29
CA PHE A 65 10.60 -2.79 8.89
C PHE A 65 9.92 -1.43 8.64
N LEU A 66 8.66 -1.27 9.07
CA LEU A 66 7.87 -0.05 8.86
C LEU A 66 8.43 1.16 9.65
N LYS A 67 9.10 0.90 10.76
CA LYS A 67 9.80 1.90 11.57
C LYS A 67 11.11 2.34 10.90
N GLU A 68 11.94 1.39 10.48
CA GLU A 68 13.27 1.66 9.91
C GLU A 68 13.19 2.18 8.46
N ARG A 69 12.14 1.83 7.71
CA ARG A 69 11.86 2.30 6.34
C ARG A 69 13.03 2.09 5.39
N PRO A 70 13.56 0.85 5.29
CA PRO A 70 14.72 0.61 4.48
C PRO A 70 14.41 0.94 3.00
N PRO A 71 15.31 1.67 2.30
CA PRO A 71 15.06 2.09 0.94
C PRO A 71 14.99 0.89 0.00
N ASN A 72 14.26 1.05 -1.11
CA ASN A 72 14.19 0.11 -2.22
C ASN A 72 13.71 -1.30 -1.88
N LYS A 73 13.12 -1.50 -0.70
CA LYS A 73 12.60 -2.80 -0.25
C LYS A 73 11.09 -2.75 -0.16
N LEU A 74 10.44 -3.74 -0.76
CA LEU A 74 9.01 -3.99 -0.58
C LEU A 74 8.82 -5.13 0.42
N LEU A 75 8.15 -4.81 1.52
CA LEU A 75 7.73 -5.74 2.54
C LEU A 75 6.56 -6.59 2.03
N ILE A 76 6.73 -7.91 2.10
CA ILE A 76 5.62 -8.86 2.12
C ILE A 76 5.14 -8.90 3.57
N GLU A 77 4.07 -8.17 3.83
CA GLU A 77 3.48 -8.06 5.15
C GLU A 77 2.94 -9.40 5.64
N GLN A 78 3.09 -9.63 6.94
CA GLN A 78 2.63 -10.79 7.66
C GLN A 78 1.43 -10.44 8.54
N PHE A 79 0.88 -11.48 9.19
CA PHE A 79 -0.40 -11.44 9.88
C PHE A 79 -0.61 -10.18 10.75
N GLY A 80 -1.52 -9.32 10.28
CA GLY A 80 -2.08 -8.20 11.03
C GLY A 80 -1.52 -6.81 10.68
N THR A 81 -0.58 -6.71 9.75
CA THR A 81 -0.05 -5.41 9.28
C THR A 81 -0.99 -4.72 8.28
N ARG A 82 -1.81 -5.51 7.55
CA ARG A 82 -3.00 -5.18 6.73
C ARG A 82 -2.76 -5.03 5.23
N GLN A 83 -1.65 -4.43 4.81
CA GLN A 83 -1.36 -4.27 3.38
C GLN A 83 -0.94 -5.61 2.79
N ASP A 84 -1.07 -5.75 1.47
CA ASP A 84 -0.50 -6.87 0.72
C ASP A 84 0.96 -6.56 0.30
N GLY A 85 1.40 -5.31 0.46
CA GLY A 85 2.80 -4.94 0.46
C GLY A 85 3.01 -3.46 0.76
N ALA A 86 4.19 -3.11 1.27
CA ALA A 86 4.56 -1.74 1.62
C ALA A 86 6.03 -1.47 1.30
N TRP A 87 6.34 -0.26 0.84
CA TRP A 87 7.70 0.23 0.60
C TRP A 87 7.78 1.74 0.89
N PHE A 88 9.00 2.27 0.93
CA PHE A 88 9.24 3.68 1.25
C PHE A 88 10.09 4.34 0.18
N PHE A 89 9.69 5.54 -0.24
CA PHE A 89 10.48 6.41 -1.11
C PHE A 89 11.53 7.17 -0.29
N ASP A 90 11.14 7.58 0.92
CA ASP A 90 11.98 8.21 1.92
C ASP A 90 11.31 8.10 3.31
N ASP A 91 11.83 8.82 4.30
CA ASP A 91 11.27 8.85 5.66
C ASP A 91 9.84 9.42 5.75
N HIS A 92 9.25 9.97 4.68
CA HIS A 92 7.95 10.65 4.73
C HIS A 92 6.96 10.16 3.68
N TYR A 93 7.41 9.54 2.60
CA TYR A 93 6.54 9.07 1.53
C TYR A 93 6.68 7.59 1.33
N ALA A 94 5.53 6.93 1.20
CA ALA A 94 5.45 5.49 1.09
C ALA A 94 4.67 5.06 -0.15
N GLY A 95 4.79 3.80 -0.50
CA GLY A 95 3.85 3.14 -1.38
C GLY A 95 3.35 1.86 -0.75
N SER A 96 2.14 1.47 -1.14
CA SER A 96 1.50 0.27 -0.61
C SER A 96 0.58 -0.36 -1.65
N ILE A 97 0.30 -1.65 -1.45
CA ILE A 97 -0.58 -2.44 -2.30
C ILE A 97 -1.66 -3.07 -1.44
N ALA A 98 -2.89 -3.05 -1.94
CA ALA A 98 -3.99 -3.91 -1.50
C ALA A 98 -4.50 -4.71 -2.70
N ILE A 99 -4.49 -6.03 -2.59
CA ILE A 99 -4.85 -6.98 -3.63
C ILE A 99 -6.07 -7.77 -3.14
N LYS A 100 -7.16 -7.73 -3.91
CA LYS A 100 -8.44 -8.31 -3.54
C LYS A 100 -9.02 -9.07 -4.74
N LEU A 101 -9.05 -10.39 -4.59
CA LEU A 101 -9.43 -11.31 -5.67
C LEU A 101 -10.62 -12.13 -5.21
N TYR A 102 -11.76 -11.89 -5.85
CA TYR A 102 -13.04 -12.53 -5.56
C TYR A 102 -13.59 -13.25 -6.80
N THR A 103 -14.54 -14.16 -6.57
CA THR A 103 -15.27 -14.85 -7.64
C THR A 103 -16.43 -14.03 -8.19
N ASP A 104 -16.90 -13.05 -7.41
CA ASP A 104 -18.08 -12.24 -7.71
C ASP A 104 -17.77 -10.76 -7.42
N PRO A 105 -18.51 -9.82 -8.05
CA PRO A 105 -18.34 -8.39 -7.80
C PRO A 105 -18.41 -8.05 -6.32
N LEU A 106 -17.52 -7.15 -5.89
CA LEU A 106 -17.39 -6.77 -4.48
C LEU A 106 -18.54 -5.85 -4.07
N ARG A 107 -19.09 -6.02 -2.86
CA ARG A 107 -20.05 -5.04 -2.31
C ARG A 107 -19.32 -3.74 -1.97
N VAL A 108 -19.99 -2.59 -2.20
CA VAL A 108 -19.43 -1.25 -1.91
C VAL A 108 -18.93 -1.12 -0.46
N SER A 109 -19.65 -1.66 0.53
CA SER A 109 -19.20 -1.61 1.92
C SER A 109 -17.89 -2.37 2.17
N VAL A 110 -17.63 -3.44 1.41
CA VAL A 110 -16.38 -4.21 1.52
C VAL A 110 -15.26 -3.51 0.76
N HIS A 111 -15.58 -2.81 -0.33
CA HIS A 111 -14.64 -1.94 -1.03
C HIS A 111 -14.13 -0.83 -0.09
N GLU A 112 -15.01 -0.14 0.62
CA GLU A 112 -14.62 0.90 1.60
C GLU A 112 -13.68 0.36 2.68
N GLU A 113 -13.95 -0.84 3.21
CA GLU A 113 -13.04 -1.52 4.14
C GLU A 113 -11.68 -1.82 3.50
N ASN A 114 -11.69 -2.33 2.26
CA ASN A 114 -10.48 -2.67 1.51
C ASN A 114 -9.64 -1.44 1.18
N GLU A 115 -10.25 -0.29 0.87
CA GLU A 115 -9.51 0.95 0.61
C GLU A 115 -8.56 1.27 1.77
N THR A 116 -9.07 1.12 3.00
CA THR A 116 -8.27 1.36 4.20
C THR A 116 -7.13 0.35 4.39
N SER A 117 -7.15 -0.83 3.76
CA SER A 117 -6.13 -1.87 3.94
C SER A 117 -4.77 -1.49 3.35
N SER A 118 -4.75 -0.61 2.35
CA SER A 118 -3.51 -0.03 1.79
C SER A 118 -2.90 1.10 2.63
N ASP A 119 -3.63 1.65 3.61
CA ASP A 119 -3.13 2.80 4.36
C ASP A 119 -2.17 2.32 5.46
N ILE A 120 -0.87 2.52 5.24
CA ILE A 120 0.20 2.15 6.18
C ILE A 120 0.01 2.84 7.53
N ARG A 121 -0.61 4.03 7.59
CA ARG A 121 -0.89 4.71 8.87
C ARG A 121 -1.86 3.90 9.74
N LYS A 122 -2.64 3.02 9.12
CA LYS A 122 -3.61 2.15 9.77
C LYS A 122 -3.08 0.73 10.03
N SER A 123 -1.79 0.45 9.84
CA SER A 123 -1.21 -0.87 10.14
C SER A 123 -1.41 -1.27 11.61
N PHE A 124 -1.57 -2.56 11.86
CA PHE A 124 -1.84 -3.17 13.18
C PHE A 124 -3.23 -2.87 13.78
N LEU A 125 -4.14 -2.24 13.02
CA LEU A 125 -5.56 -2.17 13.35
C LEU A 125 -6.31 -3.43 12.90
N LYS A 126 -7.59 -3.54 13.24
CA LYS A 126 -8.49 -4.54 12.66
C LYS A 126 -8.68 -4.29 11.15
N LYS A 127 -9.33 -5.25 10.48
CA LYS A 127 -9.63 -5.17 9.05
C LYS A 127 -10.40 -3.91 8.67
N ASP A 128 -11.29 -3.45 9.54
CA ASP A 128 -12.05 -2.20 9.39
C ASP A 128 -11.18 -0.93 9.36
N GLY A 129 -9.90 -1.00 9.72
CA GLY A 129 -8.99 0.15 9.72
C GLY A 129 -9.32 1.22 10.75
N VAL A 130 -10.22 0.94 11.69
CA VAL A 130 -10.70 1.89 12.70
C VAL A 130 -10.45 1.34 14.10
N ASN A 131 -10.83 0.08 14.33
CA ASN A 131 -10.80 -0.52 15.66
C ASN A 131 -9.44 -1.14 15.96
N GLU A 132 -9.00 -1.05 17.23
CA GLU A 132 -7.76 -1.70 17.67
C GLU A 132 -7.86 -3.23 17.56
N ASN A 133 -6.78 -3.85 17.08
CA ASN A 133 -6.60 -5.29 17.17
C ASN A 133 -6.01 -5.62 18.55
N SER A 134 -6.80 -6.24 19.43
CA SER A 134 -6.39 -6.55 20.81
C SER A 134 -5.11 -7.38 20.88
N SER A 135 -4.90 -8.29 19.92
CA SER A 135 -3.68 -9.11 19.83
C SER A 135 -2.43 -8.32 19.44
N LEU A 136 -2.59 -7.14 18.82
CA LEU A 136 -1.50 -6.30 18.32
C LEU A 136 -1.46 -4.92 18.98
N LYS A 137 -2.23 -4.72 20.07
CA LYS A 137 -2.37 -3.41 20.72
C LYS A 137 -1.03 -2.80 21.11
N HIS A 138 -0.10 -3.62 21.63
CA HIS A 138 1.22 -3.15 22.01
C HIS A 138 2.05 -2.71 20.79
N VAL A 139 2.08 -3.52 19.72
CA VAL A 139 2.76 -3.18 18.45
C VAL A 139 2.16 -1.91 17.85
N ARG A 140 0.83 -1.78 17.85
CA ARG A 140 0.13 -0.58 17.35
C ARG A 140 0.54 0.67 18.13
N LYS A 141 0.72 0.58 19.45
CA LYS A 141 1.14 1.70 20.29
C LYS A 141 2.56 2.15 19.90
N GLU A 142 3.51 1.23 19.81
CA GLU A 142 4.89 1.53 19.41
C GLU A 142 4.95 2.09 17.98
N PHE A 143 4.15 1.52 17.07
CA PHE A 143 4.05 2.01 15.71
C PHE A 143 3.50 3.44 15.65
N LYS A 144 2.45 3.77 16.40
CA LYS A 144 1.94 5.15 16.50
C LYS A 144 3.03 6.11 16.98
N ALA A 145 3.78 5.75 18.03
CA ALA A 145 4.89 6.58 18.51
C ALA A 145 5.95 6.80 17.42
N SER A 146 6.30 5.76 16.65
CA SER A 146 7.25 5.92 15.54
C SER A 146 6.75 6.85 14.41
N LEU A 147 5.44 6.98 14.24
CA LEU A 147 4.84 7.90 13.27
C LEU A 147 4.86 9.36 13.76
N GLU A 148 4.96 9.59 15.07
CA GLU A 148 5.14 10.94 15.63
C GLU A 148 6.54 11.47 15.30
N ASP A 149 7.56 10.62 15.38
CA ASP A 149 8.94 10.95 15.03
C ASP A 149 9.15 11.06 13.52
N LYS A 150 8.63 10.09 12.76
CA LYS A 150 8.75 10.02 11.30
C LYS A 150 7.36 10.01 10.66
N LYS A 151 6.76 11.18 10.49
CA LYS A 151 5.39 11.27 9.93
C LYS A 151 5.35 10.86 8.45
N ILE A 152 4.42 9.97 8.09
CA ILE A 152 4.10 9.65 6.68
C ILE A 152 3.17 10.73 6.15
N LYS A 153 3.65 11.53 5.19
CA LYS A 153 2.97 12.72 4.64
C LYS A 153 2.18 12.44 3.36
N GLY A 154 2.40 11.30 2.72
CA GLY A 154 1.70 10.89 1.52
C GLY A 154 2.02 9.45 1.15
N ILE A 155 1.02 8.74 0.61
CA ILE A 155 1.16 7.34 0.22
C ILE A 155 0.66 7.16 -1.22
N LEU A 156 1.44 6.48 -2.05
CA LEU A 156 0.95 5.89 -3.30
C LEU A 156 0.27 4.55 -2.98
N ARG A 157 -1.05 4.52 -2.97
CA ARG A 157 -1.89 3.39 -2.55
C ARG A 157 -2.45 2.70 -3.79
N ILE A 158 -1.95 1.52 -4.13
CA ILE A 158 -2.39 0.76 -5.31
C ILE A 158 -3.38 -0.32 -4.89
N HIS A 159 -4.62 -0.21 -5.36
CA HIS A 159 -5.72 -1.14 -5.10
C HIS A 159 -6.02 -1.95 -6.34
N LEU A 160 -5.84 -3.25 -6.23
CA LEU A 160 -6.17 -4.20 -7.27
C LEU A 160 -7.40 -4.99 -6.83
N GLU A 161 -8.55 -4.78 -7.45
CA GLU A 161 -9.81 -5.44 -7.10
C GLU A 161 -10.45 -6.12 -8.33
N PHE A 162 -10.62 -7.45 -8.26
CA PHE A 162 -11.21 -8.24 -9.35
C PHE A 162 -12.41 -9.07 -8.84
N PRO A 163 -13.53 -9.17 -9.59
CA PRO A 163 -13.72 -8.69 -10.98
C PRO A 163 -14.00 -7.17 -11.13
N SER A 164 -14.59 -6.53 -10.12
CA SER A 164 -14.74 -5.07 -9.93
C SER A 164 -15.71 -4.86 -8.74
N VAL A 165 -15.98 -3.60 -8.37
CA VAL A 165 -16.99 -3.27 -7.34
C VAL A 165 -18.39 -3.21 -7.94
N SER A 166 -19.35 -3.90 -7.32
CA SER A 166 -20.74 -3.95 -7.76
C SER A 166 -21.39 -2.57 -7.73
N GLY A 167 -21.87 -2.11 -8.90
CA GLY A 167 -22.67 -0.89 -9.03
C GLY A 167 -21.87 0.41 -8.97
N THR A 168 -20.53 0.35 -8.94
CA THR A 168 -19.65 1.52 -8.91
C THR A 168 -18.39 1.25 -9.71
N ARG A 169 -17.80 2.31 -10.28
CA ARG A 169 -16.46 2.25 -10.88
C ARG A 169 -15.51 3.11 -10.06
N PRO A 170 -14.71 2.52 -9.16
CA PRO A 170 -13.74 3.29 -8.42
C PRO A 170 -12.70 3.84 -9.39
N VAL A 171 -12.26 5.08 -9.15
CA VAL A 171 -11.33 5.79 -10.02
C VAL A 171 -10.08 6.19 -9.26
N THR A 172 -8.96 6.22 -9.97
CA THR A 172 -7.72 6.78 -9.45
C THR A 172 -7.93 8.24 -9.07
N ARG A 173 -7.53 8.61 -7.85
CA ARG A 173 -7.79 9.93 -7.27
C ARG A 173 -6.69 10.34 -6.29
N VAL A 174 -6.63 11.64 -5.99
CA VAL A 174 -5.84 12.17 -4.87
C VAL A 174 -6.77 12.38 -3.68
N GLU A 175 -6.45 11.76 -2.55
CA GLU A 175 -7.15 11.96 -1.28
C GLU A 175 -6.38 12.95 -0.43
N THR A 176 -7.03 14.06 -0.07
CA THR A 176 -6.44 15.07 0.81
C THR A 176 -7.08 15.00 2.20
N ASP A 177 -6.28 14.72 3.22
CA ASP A 177 -6.71 14.88 4.61
C ASP A 177 -6.85 16.38 4.90
N ARG A 178 -8.08 16.82 5.20
CA ARG A 178 -8.39 18.23 5.42
C ARG A 178 -7.78 18.81 6.70
N THR A 179 -7.41 17.95 7.64
CA THR A 179 -6.86 18.34 8.94
C THR A 179 -5.34 18.46 8.85
N THR A 180 -4.69 17.51 8.19
CA THR A 180 -3.23 17.41 8.15
C THR A 180 -2.62 17.96 6.86
N GLY A 181 -3.42 18.13 5.81
CA GLY A 181 -2.96 18.49 4.46
C GLY A 181 -2.21 17.38 3.75
N GLU A 182 -2.23 16.15 4.28
CA GLU A 182 -1.58 14.99 3.66
C GLU A 182 -2.31 14.59 2.39
N GLU A 183 -1.55 14.29 1.34
CA GLU A 183 -2.08 13.95 0.02
C GLU A 183 -1.65 12.53 -0.35
N ASP A 184 -2.60 11.60 -0.34
CA ASP A 184 -2.40 10.23 -0.81
C ASP A 184 -2.87 10.11 -2.26
N VAL A 185 -2.17 9.29 -3.05
CA VAL A 185 -2.58 8.93 -4.40
C VAL A 185 -3.22 7.54 -4.34
N MET A 186 -4.53 7.48 -4.48
CA MET A 186 -5.27 6.23 -4.55
C MET A 186 -5.36 5.79 -6.01
N VAL A 187 -4.73 4.67 -6.37
CA VAL A 187 -4.82 4.04 -7.69
C VAL A 187 -5.77 2.87 -7.60
N HIS A 188 -6.78 2.84 -8.47
CA HIS A 188 -7.67 1.69 -8.59
C HIS A 188 -7.43 0.97 -9.91
N ILE A 189 -7.21 -0.33 -9.82
CA ILE A 189 -6.97 -1.22 -10.94
C ILE A 189 -7.97 -2.37 -10.82
N ASP A 190 -8.75 -2.59 -11.86
CA ASP A 190 -9.69 -3.69 -11.98
C ASP A 190 -9.54 -4.37 -13.35
N SER A 191 -10.52 -5.18 -13.76
CA SER A 191 -10.48 -5.86 -15.05
C SER A 191 -10.53 -4.94 -16.27
N GLU A 192 -10.98 -3.69 -16.14
CA GLU A 192 -11.12 -2.74 -17.27
C GLU A 192 -9.81 -2.01 -17.60
N ASN A 193 -8.90 -1.85 -16.64
CA ASN A 193 -7.63 -1.11 -16.80
C ASN A 193 -6.39 -1.89 -16.33
N MET A 194 -6.52 -3.20 -16.13
CA MET A 194 -5.43 -4.07 -15.67
C MET A 194 -4.21 -4.05 -16.61
N ASP A 195 -4.42 -3.84 -17.90
CA ASP A 195 -3.38 -3.75 -18.93
C ASP A 195 -2.37 -2.63 -18.65
N GLU A 196 -2.78 -1.53 -18.01
CA GLU A 196 -1.88 -0.46 -17.58
C GLU A 196 -0.81 -0.94 -16.57
N PHE A 197 -1.11 -2.00 -15.82
CA PHE A 197 -0.23 -2.57 -14.81
C PHE A 197 0.66 -3.70 -15.35
N PHE A 198 0.25 -4.36 -16.43
CA PHE A 198 0.98 -5.44 -17.09
C PHE A 198 1.56 -5.05 -18.45
N TYR A 199 1.52 -3.76 -18.79
CA TYR A 199 2.01 -3.17 -20.04
C TYR A 199 3.38 -3.75 -20.43
N GLU A 200 3.51 -4.20 -21.69
CA GLU A 200 4.74 -4.74 -22.31
C GLU A 200 5.59 -3.66 -22.96
#